data_AF-A0A9C9XCP8-F1
#
_entry.id   AF-A0A9C9XCP8-F1
#
_cell.length_a   1.000
_cell.length_b   1.000
_cell.length_c   1.000
_cell.angle_alpha   90.00
_cell.angle_beta   90.00
_cell.angle_gamma   90.00
#
_symmetry.space_group_name_H-M   'P 1'
#
loop_
_entity.id
_entity.type
_entity.pdbx_description
1 polymer ?
#
loop_
_entity_poly.entity_id
_entity_poly.type
_entity_poly.pdbx_seq_one_letter_code
_entity_poly.pdbx_strand_id
1 'polypeptide(L)'
;MSAKLPLCVDLDGTLIHSDMLLESFVRLLRQHFFSIFLLPFWLLQGRARLKHEIARRVTIDYACLPYNERLLAYLGEEKQKGRSIVLV
;
A
#
# COMPACT_ATOMS: atom_id res chain seq x y z
N MET A 1 -7.97 6.81 -34.37
CA MET A 1 -7.43 5.93 -33.30
C MET A 1 -8.35 6.08 -32.11
N SER A 2 -9.07 5.03 -31.70
CA SER A 2 -9.96 5.11 -30.53
C SER A 2 -9.08 5.23 -29.29
N ALA A 3 -9.15 6.35 -28.58
CA ALA A 3 -8.39 6.56 -27.35
C ALA A 3 -8.81 5.49 -26.34
N LYS A 4 -7.90 4.57 -26.01
CA LYS A 4 -8.17 3.53 -25.01
C LYS A 4 -8.43 4.21 -23.67
N LEU A 5 -9.55 3.86 -23.03
CA LEU A 5 -9.93 4.36 -21.71
C LEU A 5 -8.79 4.14 -20.70
N PRO A 6 -8.56 5.09 -19.76
CA PRO A 6 -7.51 4.95 -18.76
C PRO A 6 -7.72 3.69 -17.92
N LEU A 7 -6.62 3.04 -17.57
CA LEU A 7 -6.62 1.89 -16.68
C LEU A 7 -6.33 2.38 -15.26
N CYS A 8 -7.36 2.36 -14.42
CA CYS A 8 -7.25 2.65 -13.00
C CYS A 8 -6.82 1.38 -12.26
N VAL A 9 -5.70 1.45 -11.53
CA VAL A 9 -5.12 0.33 -10.80
C VAL A 9 -5.09 0.71 -9.33
N ASP A 10 -5.57 -0.20 -8.46
CA ASP A 10 -5.48 -0.06 -7.02
C ASP A 10 -4.10 -0.55 -6.53
N LEU A 11 -3.65 -0.04 -5.39
CA LEU A 11 -2.35 -0.40 -4.82
C LEU A 11 -2.47 -1.71 -4.03
N ASP A 12 -3.24 -1.69 -2.94
CA ASP A 12 -3.37 -2.80 -1.99
C ASP A 12 -4.16 -3.97 -2.60
N GLY A 13 -3.63 -5.19 -2.48
CA GLY A 13 -4.28 -6.39 -3.02
C GLY A 13 -4.40 -6.48 -4.55
N THR A 14 -3.95 -5.45 -5.28
CA THR A 14 -3.96 -5.39 -6.75
C THR A 14 -2.55 -5.28 -7.31
N LEU A 15 -1.87 -4.13 -7.11
CA LEU A 15 -0.49 -3.92 -7.54
C LEU A 15 0.51 -4.63 -6.63
N ILE A 16 0.23 -4.67 -5.33
CA ILE A 16 0.95 -5.46 -4.34
C ILE A 16 0.05 -6.58 -3.81
N HIS A 17 0.63 -7.73 -3.50
CA HIS A 17 -0.12 -8.85 -2.90
C HIS A 17 -0.39 -8.66 -1.40
N SER A 18 0.24 -7.67 -0.76
CA SER A 18 0.08 -7.36 0.66
C SER A 18 -0.92 -6.24 0.91
N ASP A 19 -1.39 -6.18 2.16
CA ASP A 19 -2.13 -5.05 2.71
C ASP A 19 -1.14 -4.17 3.49
N MET A 20 -0.97 -2.91 3.08
CA MET A 20 -0.04 -1.98 3.71
C MET A 20 -0.32 -1.72 5.20
N LEU A 21 -1.58 -1.78 5.65
CA LEU A 21 -1.93 -1.59 7.06
C LEU A 21 -1.46 -2.76 7.91
N LEU A 22 -1.68 -3.99 7.44
CA LEU A 22 -1.23 -5.18 8.15
C LEU A 22 0.30 -5.24 8.18
N GLU A 23 0.95 -4.96 7.05
CA GLU A 23 2.40 -4.95 6.97
C GLU A 23 3.01 -3.87 7.88
N SER A 24 2.42 -2.67 7.89
CA SER A 24 2.82 -1.59 8.79
C SER A 24 2.60 -1.96 10.26
N PHE A 25 1.49 -2.61 10.58
CA PHE A 25 1.19 -3.04 11.94
C PHE A 25 2.20 -4.08 12.45
N VAL A 26 2.51 -5.10 11.64
CA VAL A 26 3.50 -6.13 11.99
C VAL A 26 4.89 -5.51 12.13
N ARG A 27 5.28 -4.60 11.23
CA ARG A 27 6.56 -3.87 11.32
C ARG A 27 6.63 -2.99 12.57
N LEU A 28 5.55 -2.32 12.94
CA LEU A 28 5.46 -1.54 14.18
C LEU A 28 5.72 -2.44 15.40
N LEU A 29 5.08 -3.60 15.47
CA LEU A 29 5.29 -4.54 16.58
C LEU A 29 6.72 -5.09 16.60
N ARG A 30 7.33 -5.30 15.43
CA ARG A 30 8.72 -5.79 15.33
C ARG A 30 9.76 -4.73 15.71
N GLN A 31 9.58 -3.48 15.29
CA GLN A 31 10.54 -2.38 15.55
C GLN A 31 10.30 -1.72 16.90
N HIS A 32 9.04 -1.64 17.33
CA HIS A 32 8.61 -0.93 18.52
C HIS A 32 7.57 -1.74 19.30
N PHE A 33 7.98 -2.89 19.84
CA PHE A 33 7.11 -3.81 20.59
C PHE A 33 6.31 -3.12 21.71
N PHE A 34 6.90 -2.15 22.42
CA PHE A 34 6.21 -1.37 23.45
C PHE A 34 5.04 -0.51 22.93
N SER A 35 4.97 -0.25 21.62
CA SER A 35 3.82 0.44 21.01
C SER A 35 2.52 -0.35 21.16
N ILE A 36 2.57 -1.66 21.47
CA ILE A 36 1.38 -2.46 21.73
C ILE A 36 0.54 -1.90 22.90
N PHE A 37 1.19 -1.29 23.90
CA PHE A 37 0.53 -0.65 25.03
C PHE A 37 -0.11 0.70 24.65
N LEU A 38 0.37 1.34 23.58
CA LEU A 38 -0.16 2.61 23.07
C LEU A 38 -1.28 2.42 22.04
N LEU A 39 -1.38 1.24 21.41
CA LEU A 39 -2.45 0.88 20.48
C LEU A 39 -3.87 1.14 21.03
N PRO A 40 -4.25 0.67 22.23
CA PRO A 40 -5.59 0.93 22.77
C PRO A 40 -5.82 2.43 23.01
N PHE A 41 -4.79 3.17 23.43
CA PHE A 41 -4.88 4.63 23.61
C PHE A 41 -5.13 5.36 22.28
N TRP A 42 -4.41 4.99 21.21
CA TRP A 42 -4.65 5.55 19.88
C TRP A 42 -6.00 5.16 19.30
N LEU A 43 -6.46 3.93 19.57
CA LEU A 43 -7.76 3.45 19.11
C LEU A 43 -8.91 4.22 19.78
N LEU A 44 -8.78 4.55 21.08
CA LEU A 44 -9.73 5.41 21.80
C LEU A 44 -9.79 6.83 21.21
N GLN A 45 -8.69 7.33 20.66
CA GLN A 45 -8.64 8.60 19.92
C GLN A 45 -9.14 8.49 18.47
N GLY A 46 -9.52 7.29 18.04
CA GLY A 46 -10.13 7.01 16.74
C GLY A 46 -9.20 6.28 15.75
N ARG A 47 -9.84 5.59 14.79
CA ARG A 47 -9.14 4.79 13.78
C ARG A 47 -8.18 5.60 12.90
N ALA A 48 -8.51 6.85 12.60
CA ALA A 48 -7.64 7.73 11.82
C ALA A 48 -6.34 8.04 12.58
N ARG A 49 -6.43 8.27 13.90
CA ARG A 49 -5.27 8.52 14.77
C ARG A 49 -4.37 7.29 14.83
N LEU A 50 -4.95 6.10 14.99
CA LEU A 50 -4.22 4.85 14.97
C LEU A 50 -3.40 4.69 13.68
N LYS A 51 -4.04 4.85 12.51
CA LYS A 51 -3.36 4.76 11.21
C LYS A 51 -2.22 5.78 11.09
N HIS A 52 -2.45 7.01 11.54
CA HIS A 52 -1.45 8.07 11.52
C HIS A 52 -0.23 7.76 12.38
N GLU A 53 -0.44 7.28 13.62
CA GLU A 53 0.66 6.97 14.54
C GLU A 53 1.47 5.73 14.08
N ILE A 54 0.82 4.75 13.43
CA ILE A 54 1.47 3.61 12.77
C ILE A 54 2.34 4.11 11.60
N ALA A 55 1.77 4.87 10.67
CA ALA A 55 2.48 5.40 9.50
C ALA A 55 3.68 6.30 9.89
N ARG A 56 3.57 7.04 11.00
CA ARG A 56 4.67 7.89 11.50
C ARG A 56 5.83 7.10 12.09
N ARG A 57 5.58 5.90 12.62
CA ARG A 57 6.60 5.07 13.30
C ARG A 57 7.16 3.96 12.43
N VAL A 58 6.54 3.69 11.30
CA VAL A 58 6.94 2.61 10.41
C VAL A 58 7.33 3.19 9.06
N THR A 59 8.56 2.93 8.65
CA THR A 59 9.00 3.20 7.29
C THR A 59 8.75 1.94 6.46
N ILE A 60 7.87 2.06 5.46
CA ILE A 60 7.68 1.02 4.44
C ILE A 60 8.76 1.22 3.38
N ASP A 61 9.55 0.18 3.13
CA ASP A 61 10.41 0.16 1.95
C ASP A 61 9.57 -0.28 0.76
N TYR A 62 9.13 0.70 -0.03
CA TYR A 62 8.31 0.46 -1.21
C TYR A 62 9.04 -0.41 -2.24
N ALA A 63 10.38 -0.40 -2.28
CA ALA A 63 11.14 -1.20 -3.25
C ALA A 63 11.12 -2.70 -2.92
N CYS A 64 10.86 -3.07 -1.66
CA CYS A 64 10.79 -4.46 -1.20
C CYS A 64 9.36 -5.00 -1.09
N LEU A 65 8.35 -4.27 -1.55
CA LEU A 65 6.98 -4.75 -1.51
C LEU A 65 6.78 -5.94 -2.46
N PRO A 66 5.92 -6.91 -2.10
CA PRO A 66 5.62 -8.07 -2.93
C PRO A 66 4.71 -7.66 -4.10
N TYR A 67 5.29 -7.03 -5.11
CA TYR A 67 4.58 -6.62 -6.31
C TYR A 67 4.02 -7.81 -7.09
N ASN A 68 2.86 -7.59 -7.70
CA ASN A 68 2.29 -8.53 -8.65
C ASN A 68 2.98 -8.37 -10.00
N GLU A 69 4.08 -9.12 -10.19
CA GLU A 69 4.90 -9.09 -11.41
C GLU A 69 4.09 -9.33 -12.69
N ARG A 70 3.05 -10.17 -12.63
CA ARG A 70 2.16 -10.43 -13.78
C ARG A 70 1.34 -9.19 -14.14
N LEU A 71 0.82 -8.49 -13.13
CA LEU A 71 0.10 -7.24 -13.36
C LEU A 71 1.05 -6.16 -13.86
N LEU A 72 2.26 -6.05 -13.30
CA LEU A 72 3.28 -5.10 -13.77
C LEU A 72 3.64 -5.32 -15.24
N ALA A 73 3.82 -6.58 -15.67
CA ALA A 73 4.08 -6.92 -17.06
C ALA A 73 2.91 -6.48 -17.97
N TYR A 74 1.67 -6.76 -17.57
CA TYR A 74 0.47 -6.34 -18.30
C TYR A 74 0.36 -4.80 -18.41
N LEU A 75 0.60 -4.08 -17.31
CA LEU A 75 0.61 -2.63 -17.29
C LEU A 75 1.71 -2.06 -18.19
N GLY A 76 2.89 -2.69 -18.20
CA GLY A 76 3.99 -2.34 -19.10
C GLY A 76 3.59 -2.43 -20.57
N GLU A 77 2.95 -3.53 -20.98
CA GLU A 77 2.44 -3.70 -22.34
C GLU A 77 1.36 -2.68 -22.71
N GLU A 78 0.40 -2.42 -21.81
CA GLU A 78 -0.67 -1.46 -22.07
C GLU A 78 -0.12 -0.02 -22.17
N LYS A 79 0.90 0.32 -21.36
CA LYS A 79 1.61 1.59 -21.45
C LYS A 79 2.34 1.74 -22.79
N GLN A 80 3.01 0.69 -23.26
CA GLN A 80 3.66 0.69 -24.59
C GLN A 80 2.66 0.86 -25.73
N LYS A 81 1.43 0.36 -25.57
CA LYS A 81 0.31 0.58 -26.51
C LYS A 81 -0.28 1.99 -26.42
N GLY A 82 0.31 2.90 -25.64
CA GLY A 82 -0.11 4.30 -25.49
C GLY A 82 -1.32 4.50 -24.57
N ARG A 83 -1.68 3.50 -23.75
CA ARG A 83 -2.80 3.61 -22.81
C ARG A 83 -2.38 4.37 -21.56
N SER A 84 -3.25 5.27 -21.08
CA SER A 84 -3.06 5.95 -19.80
C SER A 84 -3.28 4.97 -18.64
N ILE A 85 -2.39 4.99 -17.65
CA ILE A 85 -2.46 4.17 -16.44
C ILE A 85 -2.44 5.10 -15.24
N VAL A 86 -3.42 4.95 -14.35
CA VAL A 86 -3.62 5.78 -13.16
C VAL A 86 -3.62 4.88 -11.95
N LEU A 87 -2.78 5.18 -10.95
CA LEU A 87 -2.85 4.56 -9.63
C LEU A 87 -3.90 5.32 -8.82
N VAL A 88 -4.89 4.61 -8.27
CA VAL A 88 -6.00 5.18 -7.48
C VAL A 88 -5.85 4.81 -6.01
#